data_AF-A0A350PEK6-F1
#
_entry.id   AF-A0A350PEK6-F1
#
_cell.length_a   1.000
_cell.length_b   1.000
_cell.length_c   1.000
_cell.angle_alpha   90.00
_cell.angle_beta   90.00
_cell.angle_gamma   90.00
#
_symmetry.space_group_name_H-M   'P 1'
#
loop_
_entity.id
_entity.type
_entity.pdbx_description
1 polymer ?
#
loop_
_entity_poly.entity_id
_entity_poly.type
_entity_poly.pdbx_seq_one_letter_code
_entity_poly.pdbx_strand_id
1 'polypeptide(L)' 'MTIELKHSDCLEYLRGIPDESADLVVVDPPYFEIVKDAWDNQWDSEQEYLDWCKAWTEECFRVMKPGACFYVWG' A
#
# COMPACT_ATOMS: atom_id res chain seq x y z
N MET A 1 0.22 -23.09 -8.13
CA MET A 1 0.43 -21.82 -7.42
C MET A 1 1.10 -20.90 -8.41
N THR A 2 0.43 -19.81 -8.79
CA THR A 2 0.96 -18.83 -9.75
C THR A 2 1.38 -17.61 -8.95
N ILE A 3 2.56 -17.09 -9.24
CA ILE A 3 3.05 -15.83 -8.68
C ILE A 3 3.04 -14.83 -9.83
N GLU A 4 2.47 -13.66 -9.57
CA GLU A 4 2.45 -12.56 -10.52
C GLU A 4 3.12 -11.34 -9.88
N LEU A 5 4.05 -10.73 -10.63
CA LEU A 5 4.70 -9.49 -10.24
C LEU A 5 4.26 -8.39 -11.19
N LYS A 6 3.88 -7.25 -10.64
CA LYS A 6 3.36 -6.11 -11.39
C LYS A 6 4.27 -4.91 -11.19
N HIS A 7 4.72 -4.34 -12.30
CA HIS A 7 5.39 -3.05 -12.31
C HIS A 7 4.34 -1.97 -12.58
N SER A 8 3.89 -1.32 -11.52
CA SER A 8 2.80 -0.33 -11.54
C SER A 8 2.94 0.59 -10.33
N ASP A 9 2.34 1.78 -10.41
CA ASP A 9 1.98 2.51 -9.20
C ASP A 9 1.04 1.64 -8.35
N CYS A 10 1.27 1.63 -7.03
CA CYS A 10 0.53 0.73 -6.14
C CYS A 10 -0.93 1.14 -5.98
N LEU A 11 -1.24 2.45 -5.95
CA LEU A 11 -2.60 2.93 -5.84
C LEU A 11 -3.40 2.63 -7.10
N GLU A 12 -2.80 2.80 -8.28
CA GLU A 12 -3.43 2.41 -9.55
C GLU A 12 -3.71 0.90 -9.61
N TYR A 13 -2.74 0.08 -9.17
CA TYR A 13 -2.89 -1.37 -9.17
C TYR A 13 -3.96 -1.84 -8.17
N LEU A 14 -3.92 -1.34 -6.93
CA LEU A 14 -4.86 -1.72 -5.87
C LEU A 14 -6.32 -1.49 -6.30
N ARG A 15 -6.61 -0.36 -6.98
CA ARG A 15 -7.96 -0.05 -7.52
C ARG A 15 -8.50 -1.10 -8.49
N GLY A 16 -7.62 -1.85 -9.15
CA GLY A 16 -8.00 -2.92 -10.08
C GLY A 16 -8.22 -4.29 -9.42
N ILE A 17 -7.83 -4.45 -8.15
CA ILE A 17 -8.02 -5.70 -7.41
C ILE A 17 -9.48 -5.78 -6.92
N PRO A 18 -10.17 -6.92 -7.08
CA PRO A 18 -11.53 -7.08 -6.58
C PRO A 18 -11.65 -6.90 -5.06
N ASP A 19 -12.80 -6.39 -4.62
CA ASP A 19 -13.18 -6.33 -3.20
C ASP A 19 -13.11 -7.72 -2.55
N GLU A 20 -12.76 -7.77 -1.27
CA GLU A 20 -12.78 -9.01 -0.46
C GLU A 20 -12.10 -10.21 -1.13
N SER A 21 -10.95 -9.99 -1.78
CA SER A 21 -10.22 -11.02 -2.53
C SER A 21 -8.91 -11.47 -1.88
N ALA A 22 -8.34 -10.67 -0.98
CA ALA A 22 -7.10 -10.95 -0.28
C ALA A 22 -7.35 -11.55 1.13
N ASP A 23 -6.70 -12.69 1.41
CA ASP A 23 -6.72 -13.32 2.75
C ASP A 23 -5.62 -12.74 3.68
N LEU A 24 -4.59 -12.13 3.11
CA LEU A 24 -3.45 -11.56 3.81
C LEU A 24 -2.90 -10.37 3.01
N VAL A 25 -2.66 -9.25 3.69
CA VAL A 25 -1.94 -8.10 3.16
C VAL A 25 -0.68 -7.87 3.99
N VAL A 26 0.46 -7.74 3.29
CA VAL A 26 1.78 -7.52 3.86
C VAL A 26 2.38 -6.33 3.12
N VAL A 27 2.70 -5.26 3.84
CA VAL A 27 3.20 -4.01 3.23
C VAL A 27 4.41 -3.47 3.98
N ASP A 28 5.42 -3.08 3.22
CA ASP A 28 6.59 -2.33 3.67
C ASP A 28 6.59 -1.02 2.87
N PRO A 29 5.75 -0.04 3.26
CA PRO A 29 5.61 1.21 2.52
C PRO A 29 6.86 2.09 2.71
N PRO A 30 7.01 3.16 1.91
CA PRO A 30 7.91 4.27 2.25
C PRO A 30 7.66 4.80 3.67
N TYR A 31 8.72 5.26 4.32
CA TYR A 31 8.81 5.68 5.72
C TYR A 31 8.90 7.20 5.90
N PHE A 32 8.92 7.96 4.81
CA PHE A 32 9.04 9.42 4.79
C PHE A 32 10.39 9.92 5.32
N GLU A 33 11.29 10.23 4.39
CA GLU A 33 12.62 10.82 4.62
C GLU A 33 13.60 9.97 5.45
N ILE A 34 13.34 8.67 5.61
CA ILE A 34 14.26 7.74 6.31
C ILE A 34 15.30 7.18 5.34
N VAL A 35 14.87 6.78 4.15
CA VAL A 35 15.72 6.29 3.07
C VAL A 35 16.09 7.43 2.15
N LYS A 36 17.35 7.53 1.74
CA LYS A 36 17.87 8.65 0.93
C LYS A 36 17.62 8.48 -0.58
N ASP A 37 16.48 7.90 -0.94
CA ASP A 37 16.07 7.68 -2.32
C ASP A 37 14.81 8.47 -2.65
N ALA A 38 14.66 8.84 -3.92
CA ALA A 38 13.55 9.70 -4.37
C ALA A 38 12.15 9.14 -4.05
N TRP A 39 11.99 7.81 -4.01
CA TRP A 39 10.71 7.16 -3.72
C TRP A 39 10.27 7.32 -2.25
N ASP A 40 11.18 7.60 -1.32
CA ASP A 40 10.89 7.82 0.10
C ASP A 40 10.79 9.31 0.48
N ASN A 41 11.13 10.20 -0.47
CA ASN A 41 11.21 11.65 -0.29
C ASN A 41 10.34 12.38 -1.33
N GLN A 42 9.22 11.78 -1.72
CA GLN A 42 8.36 12.26 -2.80
C GLN A 42 7.23 13.21 -2.33
N TRP A 43 7.08 13.41 -1.01
CA TRP A 43 6.04 14.26 -0.42
C TRP A 43 6.66 15.55 0.12
N ASP A 44 5.97 16.68 -0.07
CA ASP A 44 6.46 17.99 0.39
C ASP A 44 6.18 18.22 1.88
N SER A 45 5.30 17.42 2.48
CA SER A 45 4.97 17.50 3.91
C SER A 45 4.53 16.17 4.50
N GLU A 46 4.64 16.05 5.81
CA GLU A 46 4.11 14.92 6.59
C GLU A 46 2.61 14.70 6.32
N GLN A 47 1.83 15.77 6.15
CA GLN A 47 0.41 15.65 5.86
C GLN A 47 0.15 14.98 4.50
N GLU A 48 0.91 15.34 3.46
CA GLU A 48 0.76 14.70 2.15
C GLU A 48 1.15 13.21 2.19
N TYR A 49 2.19 12.87 2.97
CA TYR A 49 2.55 11.48 3.21
C TYR A 49 1.45 10.72 3.97
N LEU A 50 0.86 11.32 5.00
CA LEU A 50 -0.26 10.71 5.74
C LEU A 50 -1.52 10.55 4.89
N ASP A 51 -1.81 11.52 4.01
CA ASP A 51 -2.93 11.45 3.06
C ASP A 51 -2.71 10.32 2.05
N TRP A 52 -1.48 10.14 1.57
CA TRP A 52 -1.09 9.00 0.75
C TRP A 52 -1.21 7.68 1.53
N CYS A 53 -0.80 7.66 2.80
CA CYS A 53 -0.96 6.51 3.69
C CYS A 53 -2.41 6.08 3.86
N LYS A 54 -3.30 7.06 4.05
CA LYS A 54 -4.74 6.83 4.09
C LYS A 54 -5.25 6.24 2.78
N ALA A 55 -4.81 6.77 1.64
CA ALA A 55 -5.27 6.29 0.33
C ALA A 55 -4.93 4.81 0.08
N TRP A 56 -3.69 4.38 0.33
CA TRP A 56 -3.33 2.98 0.08
C TRP A 56 -3.90 2.02 1.14
N THR A 57 -4.02 2.47 2.40
CA THR A 57 -4.64 1.64 3.45
C THR A 57 -6.14 1.44 3.24
N GLU A 58 -6.87 2.44 2.73
CA GLU A 58 -8.29 2.32 2.37
C GLU A 58 -8.51 1.29 1.26
N GLU A 59 -7.66 1.31 0.23
CA GLU A 59 -7.71 0.29 -0.82
C GLU A 59 -7.32 -1.11 -0.32
N CYS A 60 -6.30 -1.21 0.54
CA CYS A 60 -5.96 -2.47 1.21
C CYS A 60 -7.15 -3.02 2.01
N PHE A 61 -7.86 -2.17 2.75
CA PHE A 61 -9.05 -2.58 3.49
C PHE A 61 -10.17 -3.08 2.56
N ARG A 62 -10.42 -2.39 1.43
CA ARG A 62 -11.43 -2.81 0.43
C ARG A 62 -11.13 -4.20 -0.15
N VAL A 63 -9.87 -4.48 -0.48
CA VAL A 63 -9.48 -5.76 -1.09
C VAL A 63 -9.41 -6.90 -0.09
N MET A 64 -9.33 -6.61 1.20
CA MET A 64 -9.25 -7.62 2.26
C MET A 64 -10.59 -8.30 2.50
N LYS A 65 -10.57 -9.62 2.67
CA LYS A 65 -11.73 -10.38 3.15
C LYS A 65 -12.04 -10.06 4.61
N PRO A 66 -13.31 -10.22 5.04
CA PRO A 66 -13.64 -10.22 6.46
C PRO A 66 -12.79 -11.24 7.24
N GLY A 67 -12.07 -10.78 8.26
CA GLY A 67 -11.18 -11.62 9.08
C GLY A 67 -9.77 -11.83 8.51
N ALA A 68 -9.41 -11.18 7.40
CA ALA A 68 -8.04 -11.17 6.89
C ALA A 68 -7.06 -10.48 7.85
N CYS A 69 -5.77 -10.82 7.75
CA CYS A 69 -4.71 -10.15 8.49
C CYS A 69 -4.04 -9.06 7.66
N PHE A 70 -3.66 -7.98 8.33
CA PHE A 70 -2.95 -6.85 7.73
C PHE A 70 -1.70 -6.55 8.55
N TYR A 71 -0.54 -6.68 7.91
CA TYR A 71 0.76 -6.41 8.52
C TYR A 71 1.41 -5.23 7.81
N VAL A 72 1.78 -4.21 8.58
CA VAL A 72 2.42 -2.98 8.12
C VAL A 72 3.75 -2.84 8.84
N TRP A 73 4.83 -2.65 8.08
CA TRP A 73 6.13 -2.33 8.63
C TRP A 73 6.26 -0.81 8.82
N GLY A 74 6.89 -0.42 9.93
CA GLY A 74 6.84 0.89 10.58
C GLY A 74 8.16 1.20 11.26
#